data_AF-J9BQG9-F1
#
_entry.id   AF-J9BQG9-F1
#
_cell.length_a   1.000
_cell.length_b   1.000
_cell.length_c   1.000
_cell.angle_alpha   90.00
_cell.angle_beta   90.00
_cell.angle_gamma   90.00
#
_symmetry.space_group_name_H-M   'P 1'
#
loop_
_entity.id
_entity.type
_entity.pdbx_description
1 polymer ?
#
loop_
_entity_poly.entity_id
_entity_poly.type
_entity_poly.pdbx_seq_one_letter_code
_entity_poly.pdbx_strand_id
1 'polypeptide(L)'
;MRQLESLDVSFQITLDGNEHVHNTIRMTKGNEQTYATIIRNIKAAIKSGLKVGVRCNYTYKTLPTFIDVITDFKNLDSNEKSLLNFTFERIWQDDSGDYAQIEHWLEQLEAAFEHEGLHTKATNDYKISICYADQRNTVVINYNGDLYKCTARDFTAKNREGKLTTQGSLEWNDKHKKRQNVRWGTETCQQCRIYPICHGGCTQMKLESSIL
;
A
#
# COMPACT_ATOMS: atom_id res chain seq x y z
N MET A 1 20.09 -1.92 -14.69
CA MET A 1 20.37 -0.89 -13.66
C MET A 1 20.83 0.44 -14.21
N ARG A 2 21.69 0.49 -15.24
CA ARG A 2 22.10 1.75 -15.89
C ARG A 2 20.95 2.70 -16.25
N GLN A 3 19.78 2.17 -16.60
CA GLN A 3 18.57 2.94 -16.90
C GLN A 3 17.98 3.70 -15.70
N LEU A 4 18.37 3.38 -14.47
CA LEU A 4 17.85 3.97 -13.24
C LEU A 4 18.86 4.90 -12.54
N GLU A 5 20.12 4.96 -12.99
CA GLU A 5 21.21 5.67 -12.30
C GLU A 5 20.96 7.18 -12.15
N SER A 6 20.19 7.80 -13.04
CA SER A 6 19.86 9.23 -13.00
C SER A 6 18.52 9.53 -12.31
N LEU A 7 17.84 8.53 -11.74
CA LEU A 7 16.50 8.65 -11.19
C LEU A 7 16.53 8.33 -9.68
N ASP A 8 15.83 9.11 -8.88
CA ASP A 8 15.57 8.76 -7.48
C ASP A 8 14.45 7.71 -7.44
N VAL A 9 14.84 6.44 -7.49
CA VAL A 9 13.93 5.30 -7.58
C VAL A 9 13.94 4.53 -6.28
N SER A 10 12.73 4.26 -5.78
CA SER A 10 12.49 3.27 -4.74
C SER A 10 11.43 2.27 -5.19
N PHE A 11 11.43 1.10 -4.57
CA PHE A 11 10.45 0.05 -4.83
C PHE A 11 9.60 -0.19 -3.60
N GLN A 12 8.31 -0.48 -3.83
CA GLN A 12 7.48 -1.13 -2.83
C GLN A 12 7.17 -2.55 -3.32
N ILE A 13 7.58 -3.56 -2.55
CA ILE A 13 7.46 -4.97 -2.91
C ILE A 13 6.65 -5.69 -1.84
N THR A 14 5.63 -6.44 -2.24
CA THR A 14 4.70 -7.06 -1.29
C THR A 14 5.09 -8.50 -0.94
N LEU A 15 4.91 -8.87 0.32
CA LEU A 15 4.89 -10.25 0.79
C LEU A 15 3.54 -10.54 1.46
N ASP A 16 3.01 -11.76 1.28
CA ASP A 16 1.69 -12.18 1.77
C ASP A 16 1.77 -13.23 2.91
N GLY A 17 2.96 -13.44 3.49
CA GLY A 17 3.27 -14.38 4.58
C GLY A 17 4.71 -14.89 4.48
N ASN A 18 5.04 -15.92 5.25
CA ASN A 18 6.27 -16.71 5.02
C ASN A 18 6.24 -17.40 3.64
N GLU A 19 7.34 -18.06 3.27
CA GLU A 19 7.47 -18.73 1.96
C GLU A 19 6.29 -19.65 1.63
N HIS A 20 5.91 -20.52 2.59
CA HIS A 20 4.83 -21.47 2.39
C HIS A 20 3.50 -20.76 2.10
N VAL A 21 3.09 -19.84 2.98
CA VAL A 21 1.82 -19.10 2.85
C VAL A 21 1.82 -18.24 1.59
N HIS A 22 2.89 -17.48 1.36
CA HIS A 22 3.02 -16.61 0.19
C HIS A 22 2.83 -17.38 -1.11
N ASN A 23 3.47 -18.54 -1.22
CA ASN A 23 3.40 -19.37 -2.42
C ASN A 23 2.02 -20.02 -2.64
N THR A 24 1.12 -20.02 -1.65
CA THR A 24 -0.30 -20.40 -1.87
C THR A 24 -1.15 -19.26 -2.39
N ILE A 25 -0.76 -18.01 -2.11
CA ILE A 25 -1.52 -16.80 -2.42
C ILE A 25 -1.06 -16.21 -3.75
N ARG A 26 0.25 -16.15 -3.94
CA ARG A 26 0.90 -15.52 -5.08
C ARG A 26 1.73 -16.55 -5.83
N MET A 27 1.20 -16.92 -6.99
CA MET A 27 1.85 -17.81 -7.94
C MET A 27 1.87 -17.15 -9.31
N THR A 28 2.78 -17.60 -10.18
CA THR A 28 2.74 -17.19 -11.59
C THR A 28 1.51 -17.77 -12.29
N LYS A 29 1.23 -17.32 -13.52
CA LYS A 29 0.18 -17.93 -14.36
C LYS A 29 0.43 -19.43 -14.62
N GLY A 30 1.68 -19.88 -14.51
CA GLY A 30 2.08 -21.28 -14.59
C GLY A 30 2.06 -22.04 -13.26
N ASN A 31 1.48 -21.46 -12.20
CA ASN A 31 1.49 -21.99 -10.82
C ASN A 31 2.88 -22.13 -10.19
N GLU A 32 3.85 -21.35 -10.66
CA GLU A 32 5.19 -21.36 -10.07
C GLU A 32 5.23 -20.49 -8.82
N GLN A 33 6.02 -20.92 -7.85
CA GLN A 33 6.26 -20.23 -6.58
C GLN A 33 7.03 -18.92 -6.79
N THR A 34 6.61 -17.82 -6.16
CA THR A 34 7.21 -16.50 -6.38
C THR A 34 8.10 -16.01 -5.25
N TYR A 35 7.96 -16.56 -4.03
CA TYR A 35 8.62 -16.01 -2.83
C TYR A 35 10.14 -15.89 -2.98
N ALA A 36 10.84 -17.00 -3.28
CA ALA A 36 12.30 -17.01 -3.41
C ALA A 36 12.80 -16.03 -4.48
N THR A 37 12.06 -15.88 -5.59
CA THR A 37 12.39 -14.90 -6.63
C THR A 37 12.23 -13.46 -6.11
N ILE A 38 11.18 -13.18 -5.35
CA ILE A 38 10.95 -11.87 -4.75
C ILE A 38 12.07 -11.52 -3.76
N ILE A 39 12.42 -12.42 -2.84
CA ILE A 39 13.52 -12.20 -1.87
C ILE A 39 14.86 -11.93 -2.59
N ARG A 40 15.17 -12.72 -3.63
CA ARG A 40 16.36 -12.53 -4.47
C ARG A 40 16.36 -11.15 -5.13
N ASN A 41 15.23 -10.69 -5.66
CA ASN A 41 15.11 -9.40 -6.33
C ASN A 41 15.22 -8.23 -5.34
N ILE A 42 14.65 -8.34 -4.14
CA ILE A 42 14.81 -7.34 -3.07
C ILE A 42 16.31 -7.21 -2.74
N LYS A 43 17.00 -8.33 -2.50
CA LYS A 43 18.45 -8.35 -2.22
C LYS A 43 19.27 -7.77 -3.37
N ALA A 44 18.89 -8.03 -4.62
CA ALA A 44 19.57 -7.45 -5.78
C ALA A 44 19.39 -5.93 -5.84
N ALA A 45 18.19 -5.41 -5.55
CA ALA A 45 17.92 -3.98 -5.53
C ALA A 45 18.72 -3.23 -4.45
N ILE A 46 18.76 -3.75 -3.22
CA ILE A 46 19.51 -3.10 -2.12
C ILE A 46 21.02 -3.16 -2.32
N LYS A 47 21.56 -4.26 -2.87
CA LYS A 47 22.97 -4.36 -3.27
C LYS A 47 23.38 -3.33 -4.31
N SER A 48 22.38 -2.73 -4.95
CA SER A 48 22.54 -1.73 -5.98
C SER A 48 22.30 -0.30 -5.49
N GLY A 49 22.12 -0.11 -4.18
CA GLY A 49 21.85 1.18 -3.58
C GLY A 49 20.39 1.66 -3.69
N LEU A 50 19.47 0.81 -4.16
CA LEU A 50 18.06 1.18 -4.34
C LEU A 50 17.28 0.89 -3.06
N LYS A 51 16.48 1.86 -2.62
CA LYS A 51 15.61 1.71 -1.45
C LYS A 51 14.43 0.79 -1.77
N VAL A 52 14.12 -0.13 -0.86
CA VAL A 52 13.00 -1.06 -0.98
C VAL A 52 12.15 -1.04 0.29
N GLY A 53 10.88 -0.68 0.15
CA GLY A 53 9.87 -0.93 1.18
C GLY A 53 9.19 -2.28 0.96
N VAL A 54 9.26 -3.17 1.93
CA VAL A 54 8.60 -4.46 1.91
C VAL A 54 7.25 -4.33 2.61
N ARG A 55 6.17 -4.40 1.83
CA ARG A 55 4.81 -4.35 2.35
C ARG A 55 4.32 -5.75 2.68
N CYS A 56 4.40 -6.12 3.95
CA CYS A 56 3.90 -7.36 4.52
C CYS A 56 2.39 -7.25 4.69
N ASN A 57 1.63 -7.67 3.68
CA ASN A 57 0.18 -7.68 3.81
C ASN A 57 -0.38 -8.99 4.34
N TYR A 58 -1.21 -8.85 5.38
CA TYR A 58 -1.56 -9.93 6.27
C TYR A 58 -3.07 -10.02 6.47
N THR A 59 -3.50 -11.23 6.80
CA THR A 59 -4.78 -11.51 7.47
C THR A 59 -4.47 -11.88 8.92
N TYR A 60 -5.47 -11.93 9.79
CA TYR A 60 -5.32 -12.45 11.16
C TYR A 60 -4.53 -13.77 11.21
N LYS A 61 -4.78 -14.69 10.28
CA LYS A 61 -4.12 -16.00 10.23
C LYS A 61 -2.68 -15.96 9.74
N THR A 62 -2.35 -15.03 8.85
CA THR A 62 -1.02 -15.00 8.21
C THR A 62 -0.03 -14.10 8.94
N LEU A 63 -0.51 -13.16 9.79
CA LEU A 63 0.34 -12.26 10.55
C LEU A 63 1.45 -12.97 11.34
N PRO A 64 1.18 -14.03 12.14
CA PRO A 64 2.24 -14.69 12.91
C PRO A 64 3.34 -15.32 12.06
N THR A 65 3.05 -15.65 10.79
CA THR A 65 4.01 -16.32 9.91
C THR A 65 5.15 -15.40 9.46
N PHE A 66 4.96 -14.08 9.53
CA PHE A 66 5.99 -13.14 9.10
C PHE A 66 7.25 -13.17 9.98
N ILE A 67 7.22 -13.80 11.15
CA ILE A 67 8.41 -13.98 11.98
C ILE A 67 9.53 -14.72 11.20
N ASP A 68 9.15 -15.65 10.31
CA ASP A 68 10.10 -16.43 9.53
C ASP A 68 10.87 -15.57 8.52
N VAL A 69 10.26 -14.49 8.03
CA VAL A 69 10.82 -13.57 7.03
C VAL A 69 12.08 -12.89 7.55
N ILE A 70 12.24 -12.73 8.87
CA ILE A 70 13.46 -12.19 9.49
C ILE A 70 14.70 -12.98 9.03
N THR A 71 14.57 -14.31 8.93
CA THR A 71 15.69 -15.18 8.55
C THR A 71 16.24 -14.87 7.15
N ASP A 72 15.40 -14.37 6.26
CA ASP A 72 15.82 -13.98 4.91
C ASP A 72 16.71 -12.75 4.89
N PHE A 73 16.58 -11.85 5.88
CA PHE A 73 17.22 -10.53 5.87
C PHE A 73 18.20 -10.28 7.02
N LYS A 74 18.21 -11.10 8.08
CA LYS A 74 19.05 -10.88 9.27
C LYS A 74 20.55 -10.81 9.00
N ASN A 75 21.03 -11.53 7.99
CA ASN A 75 22.46 -11.60 7.62
C ASN A 75 22.92 -10.45 6.71
N LEU A 76 22.05 -9.51 6.36
CA LEU A 76 22.43 -8.30 5.62
C LEU A 76 23.31 -7.40 6.51
N ASP A 77 24.22 -6.67 5.89
CA ASP A 77 25.00 -5.67 6.61
C ASP A 77 24.17 -4.42 6.95
N SER A 78 24.71 -3.53 7.79
CA SER A 78 23.98 -2.33 8.24
C SER A 78 23.63 -1.36 7.11
N ASN A 79 24.46 -1.29 6.05
CA ASN A 79 24.19 -0.44 4.90
C ASN A 79 23.05 -1.01 4.05
N GLU A 80 23.06 -2.32 3.78
CA GLU A 80 21.96 -3.02 3.11
C GLU A 80 20.65 -2.90 3.89
N LYS A 81 20.69 -3.07 5.23
CA LYS A 81 19.51 -2.91 6.10
C LYS A 81 18.94 -1.48 6.09
N SER A 82 19.80 -0.46 5.99
CA SER A 82 19.35 0.95 5.91
C SER A 82 18.55 1.28 4.64
N LEU A 83 18.67 0.44 3.60
CA LEU A 83 17.91 0.56 2.35
C LEU A 83 16.59 -0.22 2.39
N LEU A 84 16.33 -0.96 3.45
CA LEU A 84 15.10 -1.72 3.67
C LEU A 84 14.21 -1.05 4.71
N ASN A 85 12.91 -1.12 4.46
CA ASN A 85 11.91 -0.94 5.52
C ASN A 85 10.80 -1.99 5.35
N PHE A 86 10.16 -2.35 6.45
CA PHE A 86 9.03 -3.26 6.47
C PHE A 86 7.79 -2.54 7.01
N THR A 87 6.64 -2.78 6.39
CA THR A 87 5.34 -2.27 6.85
C THR A 87 4.34 -3.42 6.90
N PHE A 88 3.66 -3.57 8.03
CA PHE A 88 2.63 -4.59 8.21
C PHE A 88 1.26 -4.00 7.96
N GLU A 89 0.56 -4.54 6.98
CA GLU A 89 -0.65 -3.91 6.45
C GLU A 89 -1.78 -4.92 6.34
N ARG A 90 -2.82 -4.74 7.15
CA ARG A 90 -3.97 -5.63 7.13
C ARG A 90 -4.68 -5.57 5.78
N ILE A 91 -5.03 -6.73 5.23
CA ILE A 91 -5.88 -6.83 4.05
C ILE A 91 -7.29 -6.35 4.42
N TRP A 92 -7.83 -5.39 3.68
CA TRP A 92 -9.10 -4.72 4.03
C TRP A 92 -10.33 -5.64 4.00
N GLN A 93 -10.25 -6.79 3.32
CA GLN A 93 -11.30 -7.81 3.32
C GLN A 93 -11.25 -8.76 4.53
N ASP A 94 -10.18 -8.71 5.32
CA ASP A 94 -10.06 -9.54 6.52
C ASP A 94 -10.62 -8.78 7.72
N ASP A 95 -11.79 -9.22 8.20
CA ASP A 95 -12.46 -8.73 9.40
C ASP A 95 -12.35 -9.71 10.58
N SER A 96 -11.56 -10.78 10.44
CA SER A 96 -11.44 -11.86 11.42
C SER A 96 -10.49 -11.54 12.58
N GLY A 97 -10.64 -12.24 13.70
CA GLY A 97 -9.71 -12.14 14.84
C GLY A 97 -9.96 -10.94 15.76
N ASP A 98 -9.32 -11.00 16.93
CA ASP A 98 -9.43 -9.97 17.97
C ASP A 98 -8.42 -8.83 17.73
N TYR A 99 -8.89 -7.57 17.82
CA TYR A 99 -8.07 -6.41 17.55
C TYR A 99 -6.91 -6.25 18.53
N ALA A 100 -7.13 -6.50 19.82
CA ALA A 100 -6.08 -6.37 20.83
C ALA A 100 -5.00 -7.45 20.66
N GLN A 101 -5.41 -8.66 20.27
CA GLN A 101 -4.46 -9.73 19.93
C GLN A 101 -3.64 -9.39 18.68
N ILE A 102 -4.25 -8.82 17.64
CA ILE A 102 -3.55 -8.38 16.43
C ILE A 102 -2.52 -7.31 16.77
N GLU A 103 -2.91 -6.30 17.55
CA GLU A 103 -2.02 -5.23 18.01
C GLU A 103 -0.83 -5.81 18.79
N HIS A 104 -1.08 -6.73 19.72
CA HIS A 104 -0.02 -7.39 20.49
C HIS A 104 0.94 -8.23 19.62
N TRP A 105 0.43 -8.91 18.59
CA TRP A 105 1.29 -9.64 17.65
C TRP A 105 2.10 -8.71 16.75
N LEU A 106 1.52 -7.59 16.30
CA LEU A 106 2.23 -6.58 15.52
C LEU A 106 3.39 -5.99 16.32
N GLU A 107 3.15 -5.57 17.57
CA GLU A 107 4.19 -5.02 18.43
C GLU A 107 5.36 -5.99 18.63
N GLN A 108 5.06 -7.28 18.89
CA GLN A 108 6.09 -8.31 19.03
C GLN A 108 6.86 -8.55 17.74
N LEU A 109 6.15 -8.58 16.61
CA LEU A 109 6.76 -8.81 15.30
C LEU A 109 7.65 -7.64 14.90
N GLU A 110 7.18 -6.41 15.05
CA GLU A 110 7.97 -5.20 14.81
C GLU A 110 9.22 -5.18 15.69
N ALA A 111 9.08 -5.46 17.00
CA ALA A 111 10.21 -5.56 17.91
C ALA A 111 11.23 -6.65 17.50
N ALA A 112 10.75 -7.80 17.00
CA ALA A 112 11.64 -8.86 16.53
C ALA A 112 12.41 -8.45 15.26
N PHE A 113 11.79 -7.74 14.33
CA PHE A 113 12.47 -7.18 13.16
C PHE A 113 13.53 -6.15 13.57
N GLU A 114 13.16 -5.20 14.43
CA GLU A 114 14.07 -4.15 14.91
C GLU A 114 15.25 -4.72 15.71
N HIS A 115 15.05 -5.79 16.47
CA HIS A 115 16.12 -6.49 17.19
C HIS A 115 17.23 -6.98 16.24
N GLU A 116 16.86 -7.38 15.03
CA GLU A 116 17.77 -7.81 13.96
C GLU A 116 18.24 -6.64 13.09
N GLY A 117 17.92 -5.40 13.46
CA GLY A 117 18.25 -4.18 12.72
C GLY A 117 17.45 -3.99 11.43
N LEU A 118 16.31 -4.69 11.29
CA LEU A 118 15.40 -4.53 10.15
C LEU A 118 14.36 -3.47 10.50
N HIS A 119 14.44 -2.33 9.83
CA HIS A 119 13.56 -1.20 10.13
C HIS A 119 12.10 -1.50 9.79
N THR A 120 11.22 -1.17 10.71
CA THR A 120 9.77 -1.25 10.61
C THR A 120 9.18 0.15 10.75
N LYS A 121 8.11 0.44 10.00
CA LYS A 121 7.32 1.64 10.27
C LYS A 121 6.34 1.32 11.38
N ALA A 122 6.57 1.89 12.56
CA ALA A 122 5.69 1.69 13.71
C ALA A 122 4.22 1.96 13.33
N THR A 123 3.36 1.00 13.65
CA THR A 123 1.90 1.05 13.49
C THR A 123 1.24 2.28 14.14
N ASN A 124 1.90 2.88 15.15
CA ASN A 124 1.41 4.03 15.93
C ASN A 124 1.80 5.43 15.39
N ASP A 125 2.27 5.57 14.14
CA ASP A 125 2.42 6.89 13.52
C ASP A 125 1.03 7.44 13.18
N TYR A 126 0.40 8.18 14.12
CA TYR A 126 -0.94 8.79 14.05
C TYR A 126 -1.15 9.80 12.90
N LYS A 127 -0.28 9.82 11.90
CA LYS A 127 -0.45 10.59 10.66
C LYS A 127 -1.48 9.91 9.79
N ILE A 128 -2.75 10.24 10.00
CA ILE A 128 -3.79 9.98 9.00
C ILE A 128 -3.52 10.92 7.82
N SER A 129 -2.70 10.46 6.88
CA SER A 129 -2.50 11.16 5.62
C SER A 129 -3.81 11.16 4.85
N ILE A 130 -4.23 12.33 4.37
CA ILE A 130 -5.30 12.46 3.38
C ILE A 130 -4.98 11.47 2.25
N CYS A 131 -5.98 10.64 1.89
CA CYS A 131 -5.85 9.63 0.85
C CYS A 131 -5.25 10.25 -0.43
N TYR A 132 -4.31 9.58 -1.07
CA TYR A 132 -3.72 10.04 -2.33
C TYR A 132 -4.79 10.36 -3.39
N ALA A 133 -5.93 9.63 -3.36
CA ALA A 133 -7.05 9.82 -4.28
C ALA A 133 -7.75 11.17 -4.09
N ASP A 134 -7.57 11.82 -2.94
CA ASP A 134 -8.20 13.11 -2.61
C ASP A 134 -7.26 14.30 -2.83
N GLN A 135 -5.97 14.03 -3.00
CA GLN A 135 -4.99 15.04 -3.37
C GLN A 135 -5.24 15.51 -4.80
N ARG A 136 -5.28 16.83 -5.02
CA ARG A 136 -5.63 17.43 -6.32
C ARG A 136 -4.66 17.03 -7.43
N ASN A 137 -3.38 16.91 -7.10
CA ASN A 137 -2.27 16.65 -8.01
C ASN A 137 -1.95 15.16 -8.21
N THR A 138 -2.78 14.24 -7.69
CA THR A 138 -2.65 12.81 -7.97
C THR A 138 -3.47 12.41 -9.19
N VAL A 139 -2.94 11.56 -10.06
CA VAL A 139 -3.67 11.00 -11.19
C VAL A 139 -3.33 9.52 -11.31
N VAL A 140 -4.33 8.69 -11.54
CA VAL A 140 -4.14 7.28 -11.93
C VAL A 140 -4.45 7.19 -13.41
N ILE A 141 -3.46 6.76 -14.20
CA ILE A 141 -3.57 6.64 -15.65
C ILE A 141 -3.53 5.15 -15.98
N ASN A 142 -4.56 4.64 -16.63
CA ASN A 142 -4.59 3.26 -17.12
C ASN A 142 -3.85 3.15 -18.47
N TYR A 143 -3.49 1.92 -18.89
CA TYR A 143 -2.72 1.67 -20.12
C TYR A 143 -3.36 2.25 -21.40
N ASN A 144 -4.68 2.45 -21.40
CA ASN A 144 -5.47 2.99 -22.50
C ASN A 144 -5.70 4.51 -22.41
N GLY A 145 -5.07 5.20 -21.45
CA GLY A 145 -5.24 6.63 -21.22
C GLY A 145 -6.49 7.01 -20.41
N ASP A 146 -7.32 6.06 -19.97
CA ASP A 146 -8.41 6.37 -19.05
C ASP A 146 -7.86 6.86 -17.70
N LEU A 147 -8.50 7.90 -17.15
CA LEU A 147 -8.12 8.49 -15.86
C LEU A 147 -9.01 8.00 -14.72
N TYR A 148 -8.39 7.77 -13.58
CA TYR A 148 -9.01 7.40 -12.31
C TYR A 148 -8.35 8.18 -11.16
N LYS A 149 -8.98 8.18 -9.98
CA LYS A 149 -8.37 8.70 -8.75
C LYS A 149 -8.03 7.63 -7.73
N CYS A 150 -8.74 6.50 -7.73
CA CYS A 150 -8.64 5.47 -6.72
C CYS A 150 -8.22 4.13 -7.35
N THR A 151 -7.19 3.48 -6.81
CA THR A 151 -6.75 2.14 -7.24
C THR A 151 -7.48 1.00 -6.52
N ALA A 152 -8.31 1.30 -5.52
CA ALA A 152 -9.10 0.31 -4.78
C ALA A 152 -10.43 -0.07 -5.46
N ARG A 153 -10.58 0.26 -6.75
CA ARG A 153 -11.73 -0.08 -7.60
C ARG A 153 -11.24 -0.59 -8.94
N ASP A 154 -12.11 -1.33 -9.64
CA ASP A 154 -11.80 -1.79 -10.98
C ASP A 154 -11.65 -0.63 -11.97
N PHE A 155 -10.83 -0.85 -13.00
CA PHE A 155 -10.60 0.12 -14.08
C PHE A 155 -11.60 -0.10 -15.21
N THR A 156 -12.89 -0.02 -14.86
CA THR A 156 -14.01 -0.14 -15.80
C THR A 156 -14.48 1.23 -16.29
N ALA A 157 -15.17 1.26 -17.43
CA ALA A 157 -15.77 2.49 -17.96
C ALA A 157 -16.74 3.18 -16.98
N LYS A 158 -17.40 2.42 -16.10
CA LYS A 158 -18.26 2.94 -15.02
C LYS A 158 -17.47 3.73 -13.98
N ASN A 159 -16.23 3.35 -13.72
CA ASN A 159 -15.36 3.97 -12.71
C ASN A 159 -14.44 5.05 -13.25
N ARG A 160 -14.36 5.20 -14.57
CA ARG A 160 -13.58 6.23 -15.24
C ARG A 160 -13.97 7.64 -14.80
N GLU A 161 -12.95 8.45 -14.52
CA GLU A 161 -13.06 9.85 -14.11
C GLU A 161 -12.56 10.84 -15.16
N GLY A 162 -11.95 10.36 -16.25
CA GLY A 162 -11.51 11.21 -17.36
C GLY A 162 -10.71 10.45 -18.41
N LYS A 163 -10.04 11.18 -19.29
CA LYS A 163 -9.09 10.65 -20.28
C LYS A 163 -7.85 11.55 -20.42
N LEU A 164 -6.69 10.94 -20.63
CA LEU A 164 -5.48 11.61 -21.11
C LEU A 164 -5.60 11.82 -22.62
N THR A 165 -5.48 13.06 -23.08
CA THR A 165 -5.55 13.38 -24.50
C THR A 165 -4.21 13.13 -25.20
N THR A 166 -4.25 13.06 -26.53
CA THR A 166 -3.04 12.97 -27.37
C THR A 166 -2.15 14.22 -27.26
N GLN A 167 -2.70 15.34 -26.77
CA GLN A 167 -1.95 16.58 -26.50
C GLN A 167 -1.34 16.60 -25.10
N GLY A 168 -1.48 15.52 -24.32
CA GLY A 168 -0.97 15.42 -22.96
C GLY A 168 -1.84 16.13 -21.90
N SER A 169 -3.04 16.59 -22.26
CA SER A 169 -3.96 17.23 -21.32
C SER A 169 -4.87 16.21 -20.61
N LEU A 170 -5.27 16.52 -19.37
CA LEU A 170 -6.21 15.71 -18.60
C LEU A 170 -7.64 16.24 -18.78
N GLU A 171 -8.51 15.47 -19.42
CA GLU A 171 -9.94 15.79 -19.55
C GLU A 171 -10.75 15.02 -18.51
N TRP A 172 -11.12 15.70 -17.42
CA TRP A 172 -11.94 15.15 -16.34
C TRP A 172 -13.44 15.20 -16.66
N ASN A 173 -14.18 14.16 -16.24
CA ASN A 173 -15.62 14.05 -16.44
C ASN A 173 -16.43 14.44 -15.18
N ASP A 174 -17.75 14.30 -15.24
CA ASP A 174 -18.63 14.67 -14.13
C ASP A 174 -18.46 13.79 -12.88
N LYS A 175 -17.97 12.55 -13.02
CA LYS A 175 -17.66 11.70 -11.86
C LYS A 175 -16.51 12.28 -11.04
N HIS A 176 -15.48 12.79 -11.71
CA HIS A 176 -14.40 13.52 -11.04
C HIS A 176 -14.93 14.78 -10.33
N LYS A 177 -15.78 15.57 -11.00
CA LYS A 177 -16.41 16.75 -10.37
C LYS A 177 -17.20 16.37 -9.11
N LYS A 178 -17.99 15.30 -9.17
CA LYS A 178 -18.71 14.75 -8.01
C LYS A 178 -17.75 14.37 -6.87
N ARG A 179 -16.64 13.67 -7.16
CA ARG A 179 -15.62 13.37 -6.14
C ARG A 179 -15.10 14.64 -5.46
N GLN A 180 -14.77 15.67 -6.24
CA GLN A 180 -14.24 16.93 -5.69
C GLN A 180 -15.23 17.65 -4.76
N ASN A 181 -16.54 17.48 -4.99
CA ASN A 181 -17.58 18.06 -4.13
C ASN A 181 -17.75 17.29 -2.82
N VAL A 182 -17.68 15.96 -2.86
CA VAL A 182 -17.94 15.10 -1.68
C VAL A 182 -16.71 14.93 -0.78
N ARG A 183 -15.54 15.43 -1.21
CA ARG A 183 -14.27 15.20 -0.50
C ARG A 183 -14.25 15.76 0.92
N TRP A 184 -14.99 16.83 1.16
CA TRP A 184 -15.04 17.53 2.45
C TRP A 184 -15.95 16.86 3.49
N GLY A 185 -16.60 15.75 3.15
CA GLY A 185 -17.58 15.10 4.02
C GLY A 185 -18.92 15.82 4.01
N THR A 186 -19.88 15.27 4.75
CA THR A 186 -21.22 15.86 4.91
C THR A 186 -21.20 17.05 5.87
N GLU A 187 -22.31 17.76 6.01
CA GLU A 187 -22.46 18.81 7.04
C GLU A 187 -22.20 18.26 8.45
N THR A 188 -22.66 17.04 8.74
CA THR A 188 -22.36 16.33 9.99
C THR A 188 -20.86 16.12 10.18
N CYS A 189 -20.11 15.78 9.13
CA CYS A 189 -18.65 15.66 9.20
C CYS A 189 -18.02 17.02 9.53
N GLN A 190 -18.47 18.11 8.92
CA GLN A 190 -17.89 19.45 9.10
C GLN A 190 -18.09 20.00 10.53
N GLN A 191 -19.11 19.53 11.24
CA GLN A 191 -19.36 19.87 12.65
C GLN A 191 -18.71 18.88 13.64
N CYS A 192 -18.09 17.81 13.14
CA CYS A 192 -17.54 16.75 13.97
C CYS A 192 -16.19 17.16 14.62
N ARG A 193 -16.06 16.96 15.93
CA ARG A 193 -14.83 17.29 16.69
C ARG A 193 -13.58 16.58 16.16
N ILE A 194 -13.71 15.39 15.57
CA ILE A 194 -12.58 14.63 15.03
C ILE A 194 -12.34 14.86 13.53
N TYR A 195 -13.09 15.78 12.89
CA TYR A 195 -12.94 16.08 11.48
C TYR A 195 -11.51 16.44 11.04
N PRO A 196 -10.72 17.23 11.80
CA PRO A 196 -9.34 17.56 11.40
C PRO A 196 -8.42 16.34 11.28
N ILE A 197 -8.82 15.20 11.86
CA ILE A 197 -8.09 13.94 11.84
C ILE A 197 -8.69 12.98 10.81
N CYS A 198 -10.02 12.89 10.74
CA CYS A 198 -10.73 11.92 9.89
C CYS A 198 -10.97 12.41 8.45
N HIS A 199 -11.10 13.71 8.24
CA HIS A 199 -11.44 14.34 6.95
C HIS A 199 -12.76 13.83 6.32
N GLY A 200 -13.68 13.30 7.14
CA GLY A 200 -14.95 12.76 6.67
C GLY A 200 -14.80 11.47 5.86
N GLY A 201 -13.73 10.71 6.07
CA GLY A 201 -13.54 9.37 5.52
C GLY A 201 -13.32 9.30 4.00
N CYS A 202 -13.30 8.07 3.48
CA CYS A 202 -12.97 7.76 2.09
C CYS A 202 -13.95 8.40 1.10
N THR A 203 -13.45 9.20 0.16
CA THR A 203 -14.28 9.85 -0.88
C THR A 203 -14.87 8.88 -1.87
N GLN A 204 -14.21 7.74 -2.11
CA GLN A 204 -14.76 6.67 -2.93
C GLN A 204 -16.06 6.13 -2.33
N MET A 205 -16.08 5.90 -1.02
CA MET A 205 -17.28 5.42 -0.32
C MET A 205 -18.40 6.45 -0.37
N LYS A 206 -18.08 7.74 -0.16
CA LYS A 206 -19.06 8.83 -0.28
C LYS A 206 -19.65 8.94 -1.69
N LEU A 207 -18.82 8.76 -2.73
CA LEU A 207 -19.25 8.79 -4.13
C LEU A 207 -20.20 7.63 -4.47
N GLU A 208 -20.07 6.50 -3.78
CA GLU A 208 -20.86 5.28 -3.99
C GLU A 208 -22.09 5.19 -3.09
N SER A 209 -22.12 5.93 -1.98
CA SER A 209 -23.27 5.98 -1.09
C SER A 209 -24.41 6.79 -1.71
N SER A 210 -25.62 6.23 -1.68
CA SER A 210 -26.86 6.92 -2.09
C SER A 210 -27.31 8.03 -1.13
N ILE A 211 -26.47 8.40 -0.15
CA ILE A 211 -26.77 9.34 0.92
C ILE A 211 -25.89 10.58 0.71
N LEU A 212 -26.23 11.36 -0.32
CA LEU A 212 -25.73 12.71 -0.56
C LEU A 212 -26.87 13.58 -1.04
#